data_AF-A0A1L6J591-F1
#
_entry.id   AF-A0A1L6J591-F1
#
_cell.length_a   1.000
_cell.length_b   1.000
_cell.length_c   1.000
_cell.angle_alpha   90.00
_cell.angle_beta   90.00
_cell.angle_gamma   90.00
#
_symmetry.space_group_name_H-M   'P 1'
#
loop_
_entity.id
_entity.type
_entity.pdbx_description
1 polymer ?
#
loop_
_entity_poly.entity_id
_entity_poly.type
_entity_poly.pdbx_seq_one_letter_code
_entity_poly.pdbx_strand_id
1 'polypeptide(L)'
;MGALSHAMTALALLGAQAPAEDRVTRWAPLIEMAARRCGVPASWIAQVMRAESGGRTQLRGSPIVSPKGAMGLMQLMPGTWAELRAAHGLGSDPHDPHDNIVAGACYLKRMHDRFGYPGLFAAYNAGPARYAAYLAGRARLPRETRDYLARVSGTSTAPPPARQPSSPLFFTLGHANDAPIFVRRRPAEVASRADQPEH
;
A
#
# COMPACT_ATOMS: atom_id res chain seq x y z
N MET A 1 -10.67 -64.32 47.51
CA MET A 1 -9.32 -63.81 47.82
C MET A 1 -8.67 -63.46 46.49
N GLY A 2 -8.52 -62.24 45.98
CA GLY A 2 -8.85 -60.88 46.37
C GLY A 2 -8.42 -60.01 45.18
N ALA A 3 -9.27 -59.10 44.72
CA ALA A 3 -8.94 -58.16 43.65
C ALA A 3 -8.03 -57.06 44.20
N LEU A 4 -6.96 -56.70 43.48
CA LEU A 4 -6.22 -55.46 43.74
C LEU A 4 -5.82 -54.81 42.41
N SER A 5 -6.78 -54.07 41.85
CA SER A 5 -6.54 -52.92 40.97
C SER A 5 -5.76 -51.86 41.73
N HIS A 6 -4.66 -51.35 41.18
CA HIS A 6 -4.15 -50.03 41.56
C HIS A 6 -3.79 -49.21 40.33
N ALA A 7 -4.36 -48.00 40.34
CA ALA A 7 -4.52 -47.04 39.28
C ALA A 7 -3.21 -46.53 38.69
N MET A 8 -3.14 -46.44 37.36
CA MET A 8 -2.21 -45.53 36.68
C MET A 8 -2.74 -44.11 36.80
N THR A 9 -2.11 -43.31 37.66
CA THR A 9 -2.32 -41.86 37.70
C THR A 9 -1.70 -41.25 36.45
N ALA A 10 -2.50 -41.03 35.41
CA ALA A 10 -2.10 -40.21 34.27
C ALA A 10 -2.16 -38.74 34.71
N LEU A 11 -1.01 -38.18 35.06
CA LEU A 11 -0.86 -36.73 35.23
C LEU A 11 -0.97 -36.08 33.84
N ALA A 12 -2.19 -35.69 33.47
CA ALA A 12 -2.43 -34.90 32.29
C ALA A 12 -1.80 -33.52 32.48
N LEU A 13 -0.58 -33.35 31.96
CA LEU A 13 -0.01 -32.03 31.68
C LEU A 13 -0.90 -31.38 30.62
N LEU A 14 -1.93 -30.64 31.05
CA LEU A 14 -2.55 -29.59 30.24
C LEU A 14 -1.47 -28.54 29.99
N GLY A 15 -0.66 -28.75 28.96
CA GLY A 15 0.13 -27.69 28.37
C GLY A 15 -0.84 -26.67 27.82
N ALA A 16 -1.14 -25.63 28.61
CA ALA A 16 -1.67 -24.39 28.07
C ALA A 16 -0.66 -23.93 27.02
N GLN A 17 -0.97 -24.17 25.74
CA GLN A 17 -0.20 -23.57 24.65
C GLN A 17 -0.22 -22.06 24.91
N ALA A 18 0.94 -21.49 25.22
CA ALA A 18 1.10 -20.04 25.20
C ALA A 18 0.52 -19.53 23.87
N PRO A 19 -0.25 -18.43 23.86
CA PRO A 19 -0.78 -17.89 22.62
C PRO A 19 0.39 -17.74 21.65
N ALA A 20 0.28 -18.37 20.48
CA ALA A 20 1.31 -18.28 19.46
C ALA A 20 1.63 -16.80 19.24
N GLU A 21 2.86 -16.40 19.57
CA GLU A 21 3.31 -15.02 19.43
C GLU A 21 2.90 -14.50 18.05
N ASP A 22 2.27 -13.32 18.01
CA ASP A 22 1.85 -12.74 16.74
C ASP A 22 3.08 -12.55 15.86
N ARG A 23 3.22 -13.43 14.87
CA ARG A 23 4.36 -13.48 13.95
C ARG A 23 4.52 -12.20 13.16
N VAL A 24 3.52 -11.32 13.15
CA VAL A 24 3.62 -9.99 12.55
C VAL A 24 4.48 -9.05 13.41
N THR A 25 4.45 -9.19 14.74
CA THR A 25 5.18 -8.31 15.68
C THR A 25 6.69 -8.33 15.45
N ARG A 26 7.26 -9.48 15.06
CA ARG A 26 8.70 -9.58 14.72
C ARG A 26 9.12 -8.63 13.59
N TRP A 27 8.18 -8.22 12.75
CA TRP A 27 8.42 -7.35 11.59
C TRP A 27 8.16 -5.88 11.89
N ALA A 28 7.78 -5.53 13.14
CA ALA A 28 7.43 -4.17 13.53
C ALA A 28 8.48 -3.12 13.11
N PRO A 29 9.82 -3.33 13.26
CA PRO A 29 10.79 -2.34 12.80
C PRO A 29 10.73 -2.08 11.28
N LEU A 30 10.57 -3.12 10.46
CA LEU A 30 10.46 -3.00 9.01
C LEU A 30 9.12 -2.39 8.60
N ILE A 31 8.04 -2.77 9.29
CA ILE A 31 6.70 -2.19 9.09
C ILE A 31 6.71 -0.69 9.36
N GLU A 32 7.29 -0.26 10.48
CA GLU A 32 7.40 1.15 10.86
C GLU A 32 8.25 1.96 9.88
N MET A 33 9.37 1.38 9.44
CA MET A 33 10.20 1.98 8.41
C MET A 33 9.43 2.14 7.08
N ALA A 34 8.75 1.08 6.62
CA ALA A 34 7.97 1.10 5.39
C ALA A 34 6.77 2.06 5.47
N ALA A 35 6.12 2.14 6.63
CA ALA A 35 5.04 3.09 6.91
C ALA A 35 5.49 4.54 6.69
N ARG A 36 6.64 4.91 7.28
CA ARG A 36 7.24 6.24 7.08
C ARG A 36 7.64 6.47 5.63
N ARG A 37 8.28 5.49 4.99
CA ARG A 37 8.76 5.61 3.61
C ARG A 37 7.63 5.80 2.59
N CYS A 38 6.53 5.06 2.76
CA CYS A 38 5.43 5.03 1.79
C CYS A 38 4.24 5.93 2.20
N GLY A 39 4.26 6.52 3.40
CA GLY A 39 3.23 7.45 3.87
C GLY A 39 1.88 6.77 4.13
N VAL A 40 1.89 5.59 4.76
CA VAL A 40 0.68 4.85 5.17
C VAL A 40 0.78 4.45 6.64
N PRO A 41 -0.35 4.27 7.36
CA PRO A 41 -0.34 3.75 8.72
C PRO A 41 0.35 2.38 8.83
N ALA A 42 1.23 2.22 9.81
CA ALA A 42 1.87 0.93 10.14
C ALA A 42 0.84 -0.18 10.41
N SER A 43 -0.29 0.19 11.03
CA SER A 43 -1.41 -0.72 11.27
C SER A 43 -1.98 -1.31 9.99
N TRP A 44 -2.03 -0.56 8.88
CA TRP A 44 -2.52 -1.10 7.60
C TRP A 44 -1.61 -2.18 7.05
N ILE A 45 -0.29 -1.96 7.11
CA ILE A 45 0.71 -2.94 6.67
C ILE A 45 0.62 -4.20 7.54
N ALA A 46 0.52 -4.05 8.86
CA ALA A 46 0.38 -5.17 9.79
C ALA A 46 -0.91 -5.99 9.54
N GLN A 47 -2.04 -5.33 9.29
CA GLN A 47 -3.32 -5.98 8.99
C GLN A 47 -3.26 -6.78 7.69
N VAL A 48 -2.69 -6.20 6.63
CA VAL A 48 -2.50 -6.88 5.35
C VAL A 48 -1.54 -8.05 5.50
N MET A 49 -0.37 -7.86 6.12
CA MET A 49 0.58 -8.96 6.36
C MET A 49 -0.06 -10.13 7.13
N ARG A 50 -0.89 -9.82 8.13
CA ARG A 50 -1.62 -10.84 8.91
C ARG A 50 -2.60 -11.61 8.04
N ALA A 51 -3.33 -10.92 7.17
CA ALA A 51 -4.30 -11.54 6.27
C ALA A 51 -3.67 -12.32 5.11
N GLU A 52 -2.50 -11.90 4.64
CA GLU A 52 -1.81 -12.46 3.48
C GLU A 52 -0.94 -13.68 3.85
N SER A 53 0.05 -13.49 4.71
CA SER A 53 1.03 -14.54 5.07
C SER A 53 0.89 -15.02 6.51
N GLY A 54 0.29 -14.21 7.38
CA GLY A 54 0.34 -14.38 8.82
C GLY A 54 1.76 -14.18 9.37
N GLY A 55 2.57 -13.34 8.72
CA GLY A 55 3.97 -13.07 9.12
C GLY A 55 4.95 -14.22 8.81
N ARG A 56 4.54 -15.19 7.99
CA ARG A 56 5.38 -16.35 7.60
C ARG A 56 6.15 -16.03 6.32
N THR A 57 7.47 -16.24 6.34
CA THR A 57 8.31 -16.19 5.13
C THR A 57 8.37 -17.53 4.41
N GLN A 58 8.04 -18.62 5.10
CA GLN A 58 8.15 -19.98 4.58
C GLN A 58 6.89 -20.81 4.90
N LEU A 59 6.60 -21.76 4.02
CA LEU A 59 5.61 -22.82 4.20
C LEU A 59 6.25 -24.15 3.79
N ARG A 60 6.28 -25.13 4.71
CA ARG A 60 6.90 -26.46 4.47
C ARG A 60 8.35 -26.39 3.96
N GLY A 61 9.15 -25.49 4.54
CA GLY A 61 10.57 -25.33 4.19
C GLY A 61 10.84 -24.57 2.89
N SER A 62 9.80 -24.13 2.17
CA SER A 62 9.93 -23.31 0.95
C SER A 62 9.43 -21.89 1.17
N PRO A 63 9.92 -20.87 0.44
CA PRO A 63 9.38 -19.52 0.49
C PRO A 63 7.86 -19.49 0.27
N ILE A 64 7.16 -18.60 0.98
CA ILE A 64 5.70 -18.51 0.86
C ILE A 64 5.28 -17.98 -0.52
N VAL A 65 4.54 -18.82 -1.25
CA VAL A 65 3.95 -18.49 -2.55
C VAL A 65 2.52 -19.01 -2.59
N SER A 66 1.56 -18.18 -2.98
CA SER A 66 0.17 -18.63 -3.14
C SER A 66 0.00 -19.51 -4.39
N PRO A 67 -1.09 -20.29 -4.50
CA PRO A 67 -1.40 -21.02 -5.73
C PRO A 67 -1.51 -20.14 -6.99
N LYS A 68 -1.79 -18.83 -6.81
CA LYS A 68 -1.86 -17.85 -7.90
C LYS A 68 -0.50 -17.19 -8.19
N GLY A 69 0.55 -17.55 -7.44
CA GLY A 69 1.90 -17.01 -7.60
C GLY A 69 2.20 -15.75 -6.79
N ALA A 70 1.38 -15.39 -5.80
CA ALA A 70 1.64 -14.23 -4.94
C ALA A 70 2.80 -14.52 -3.96
N MET A 71 3.73 -13.58 -3.76
CA MET A 71 5.03 -13.86 -3.14
C MET A 71 5.27 -13.07 -1.84
N GLY A 72 5.89 -13.74 -0.87
CA GLY A 72 6.45 -13.09 0.33
C GLY A 72 5.42 -12.67 1.37
N LEU A 73 5.85 -11.85 2.34
CA LEU A 73 5.07 -11.45 3.52
C LEU A 73 3.77 -10.69 3.17
N MET A 74 3.82 -9.88 2.11
CA MET A 74 2.73 -9.01 1.63
C MET A 74 2.02 -9.59 0.39
N GLN A 75 2.37 -10.83 0.00
CA GLN A 75 1.76 -11.59 -1.10
C GLN A 75 1.58 -10.76 -2.38
N LEU A 76 2.68 -10.20 -2.90
CA LEU A 76 2.66 -9.43 -4.14
C LEU A 76 2.64 -10.34 -5.36
N MET A 77 1.79 -10.02 -6.33
CA MET A 77 1.82 -10.70 -7.64
C MET A 77 3.10 -10.34 -8.41
N PRO A 78 3.64 -11.24 -9.26
CA PRO A 78 4.93 -11.01 -9.93
C PRO A 78 5.00 -9.73 -10.77
N GLY A 79 3.94 -9.40 -11.51
CA GLY A 79 3.87 -8.15 -12.27
C GLY A 79 3.90 -6.91 -11.37
N THR A 80 3.14 -6.94 -10.28
CA THR A 80 3.12 -5.86 -9.27
C THR A 80 4.47 -5.70 -8.59
N TRP A 81 5.14 -6.81 -8.23
CA TRP A 81 6.49 -6.79 -7.69
C TRP A 81 7.47 -6.14 -8.67
N ALA A 82 7.46 -6.55 -9.94
CA ALA A 82 8.36 -6.02 -10.97
C ALA A 82 8.23 -4.50 -11.12
N GLU A 83 7.01 -3.98 -11.15
CA GLU A 83 6.75 -2.54 -11.18
C GLU A 83 7.29 -1.82 -9.93
N LEU A 84 7.00 -2.36 -8.75
CA LEU A 84 7.34 -1.72 -7.48
C LEU A 84 8.84 -1.74 -7.21
N ARG A 85 9.54 -2.85 -7.49
CA ARG A 85 10.99 -2.93 -7.30
C ARG A 85 11.73 -1.93 -8.18
N ALA A 86 11.27 -1.72 -9.41
CA ALA A 86 11.83 -0.73 -10.31
C ALA A 86 11.57 0.69 -9.81
N ALA A 87 10.31 0.99 -9.43
CA ALA A 87 9.91 2.31 -8.97
C ALA A 87 10.57 2.75 -7.64
N HIS A 88 10.92 1.79 -6.78
CA HIS A 88 11.44 2.06 -5.44
C HIS A 88 12.89 1.61 -5.21
N GLY A 89 13.60 1.19 -6.26
CA GLY A 89 15.01 0.79 -6.18
C GLY A 89 15.25 -0.40 -5.25
N LEU A 90 14.40 -1.42 -5.32
CA LEU A 90 14.48 -2.61 -4.47
C LEU A 90 15.33 -3.70 -5.13
N GLY A 91 15.75 -4.69 -4.35
CA GLY A 91 16.46 -5.88 -4.80
C GLY A 91 15.65 -6.78 -5.73
N SER A 92 16.28 -7.85 -6.21
CA SER A 92 15.66 -8.80 -7.14
C SER A 92 14.82 -9.88 -6.45
N ASP A 93 15.07 -10.16 -5.18
CA ASP A 93 14.39 -11.21 -4.43
C ASP A 93 13.03 -10.75 -3.87
N PRO A 94 11.89 -11.25 -4.38
CA PRO A 94 10.57 -10.90 -3.86
C PRO A 94 10.31 -11.50 -2.47
N HIS A 95 11.14 -12.39 -1.97
CA HIS A 95 11.02 -13.02 -0.66
C HIS A 95 11.87 -12.35 0.42
N ASP A 96 12.72 -11.38 0.05
CA ASP A 96 13.42 -10.56 1.03
C ASP A 96 12.39 -9.80 1.90
N PRO A 97 12.42 -9.96 3.24
CA PRO A 97 11.43 -9.34 4.11
C PRO A 97 11.40 -7.81 4.01
N HIS A 98 12.56 -7.15 3.92
CA HIS A 98 12.64 -5.70 3.85
C HIS A 98 11.97 -5.20 2.57
N ASP A 99 12.39 -5.73 1.42
CA ASP A 99 11.91 -5.24 0.13
C ASP A 99 10.45 -5.59 -0.12
N ASN A 100 10.00 -6.80 0.27
CA ASN A 100 8.61 -7.21 0.12
C ASN A 100 7.66 -6.34 0.97
N ILE A 101 8.07 -5.99 2.21
CA ILE A 101 7.29 -5.10 3.07
C ILE A 101 7.25 -3.67 2.50
N VAL A 102 8.38 -3.13 2.03
CA VAL A 102 8.43 -1.80 1.42
C VAL A 102 7.56 -1.74 0.16
N ALA A 103 7.68 -2.73 -0.74
CA ALA A 103 6.87 -2.81 -1.94
C ALA A 103 5.37 -2.89 -1.59
N GLY A 104 4.99 -3.76 -0.65
CA GLY A 104 3.61 -3.89 -0.19
C GLY A 104 3.04 -2.61 0.41
N ALA A 105 3.81 -1.90 1.23
CA ALA A 105 3.41 -0.62 1.82
C ALA A 105 3.19 0.47 0.75
N CYS A 106 4.08 0.55 -0.24
CA CYS A 106 3.96 1.53 -1.32
C CYS A 106 2.84 1.17 -2.29
N TYR A 107 2.53 -0.12 -2.45
CA TYR A 107 1.34 -0.55 -3.17
C TYR A 107 0.05 -0.19 -2.42
N LEU A 108 0.03 -0.34 -1.09
CA LEU A 108 -1.09 0.14 -0.26
C LEU A 108 -1.32 1.64 -0.42
N LYS A 109 -0.24 2.45 -0.44
CA LYS A 109 -0.35 3.89 -0.72
C LYS A 109 -1.00 4.15 -2.09
N ARG A 110 -0.53 3.46 -3.12
CA ARG A 110 -1.09 3.56 -4.49
C ARG A 110 -2.58 3.21 -4.52
N MET A 111 -3.00 2.17 -3.78
CA MET A 111 -4.41 1.79 -3.69
C MET A 111 -5.24 2.80 -2.90
N HIS A 112 -4.68 3.34 -1.82
CA HIS A 112 -5.32 4.39 -1.03
C HIS A 112 -5.56 5.66 -1.85
N ASP A 113 -4.57 6.11 -2.62
CA ASP A 113 -4.68 7.32 -3.43
C ASP A 113 -5.75 7.19 -4.51
N ARG A 114 -5.99 5.97 -5.00
CA ARG A 114 -6.98 5.70 -6.05
C ARG A 114 -8.37 5.39 -5.52
N PHE A 115 -8.49 4.73 -4.38
CA PHE A 115 -9.76 4.14 -3.92
C PHE A 115 -10.17 4.54 -2.49
N GLY A 116 -9.32 5.28 -1.77
CA GLY A 116 -9.58 5.70 -0.39
C GLY A 116 -9.73 4.54 0.60
N TYR A 117 -10.19 4.87 1.80
CA TYR A 117 -10.56 3.89 2.83
C TYR A 117 -12.08 3.61 2.80
N PRO A 118 -12.53 2.34 2.92
CA PRO A 118 -11.75 1.10 3.01
C PRO A 118 -11.40 0.49 1.64
N GLY A 119 -11.67 1.19 0.53
CA GLY A 119 -11.53 0.67 -0.83
C GLY A 119 -10.13 0.18 -1.21
N LEU A 120 -9.08 0.73 -0.59
CA LEU A 120 -7.70 0.29 -0.82
C LEU A 120 -7.51 -1.21 -0.60
N PHE A 121 -8.16 -1.78 0.42
CA PHE A 121 -7.97 -3.18 0.80
C PHE A 121 -8.66 -4.11 -0.19
N ALA A 122 -9.83 -3.70 -0.67
CA ALA A 122 -10.53 -4.42 -1.73
C ALA A 122 -9.71 -4.42 -3.02
N ALA A 123 -9.17 -3.26 -3.40
CA ALA A 123 -8.34 -3.14 -4.59
C ALA A 123 -7.01 -3.90 -4.49
N TYR A 124 -6.38 -3.92 -3.30
CA TYR A 124 -5.17 -4.69 -3.04
C TYR A 124 -5.41 -6.18 -3.25
N ASN A 125 -6.47 -6.73 -2.66
CA ASN A 125 -6.79 -8.16 -2.74
C ASN A 125 -7.37 -8.60 -4.10
N ALA A 126 -8.33 -7.84 -4.63
CA ALA A 126 -9.07 -8.21 -5.84
C ALA A 126 -8.37 -7.81 -7.15
N GLY A 127 -7.39 -6.91 -7.04
CA GLY A 127 -6.79 -6.18 -8.14
C GLY A 127 -7.54 -4.87 -8.46
N PRO A 128 -6.81 -3.78 -8.78
CA PRO A 128 -7.39 -2.45 -8.95
C PRO A 128 -8.36 -2.36 -10.13
N ALA A 129 -8.11 -3.09 -11.22
CA ALA A 129 -9.01 -3.12 -12.38
C ALA A 129 -10.37 -3.76 -12.03
N ARG A 130 -10.35 -4.87 -11.28
CA ARG A 130 -11.58 -5.55 -10.85
C ARG A 130 -12.37 -4.67 -9.88
N TYR A 131 -11.70 -4.03 -8.93
CA TYR A 131 -12.37 -3.15 -7.98
C TYR A 131 -12.95 -1.89 -8.66
N ALA A 132 -12.25 -1.30 -9.62
CA ALA A 132 -12.78 -0.22 -10.44
C ALA A 132 -14.03 -0.63 -11.25
N ALA A 133 -14.01 -1.84 -11.85
CA ALA A 133 -15.18 -2.37 -12.56
C ALA A 133 -16.37 -2.60 -11.63
N TYR A 134 -16.12 -3.02 -10.39
CA TYR A 134 -17.15 -3.13 -9.35
C TYR A 134 -17.77 -1.77 -9.00
N LEU A 135 -16.95 -0.74 -8.76
CA LEU A 135 -17.45 0.62 -8.49
C LEU A 135 -18.26 1.20 -9.67
N ALA A 136 -17.93 0.81 -10.89
CA ALA A 136 -18.67 1.18 -12.10
C ALA A 136 -19.93 0.34 -12.36
N GLY A 137 -20.29 -0.60 -11.47
CA GLY A 137 -21.44 -1.49 -11.64
C GLY A 137 -21.29 -2.55 -12.74
N ARG A 138 -20.08 -2.74 -13.28
CA ARG A 138 -19.78 -3.67 -14.39
C ARG A 138 -19.35 -5.06 -13.92
N ALA A 139 -19.08 -5.22 -12.63
CA ALA A 139 -18.66 -6.49 -12.05
C ALA A 139 -19.19 -6.65 -10.62
N ARG A 140 -19.29 -7.89 -10.15
CA ARG A 140 -19.55 -8.19 -8.73
C ARG A 140 -18.23 -8.35 -7.98
N LEU A 141 -18.21 -7.91 -6.73
CA LEU A 141 -17.08 -8.15 -5.84
C LEU A 141 -17.05 -9.63 -5.38
N PRO A 142 -15.95 -10.37 -5.55
CA PRO A 142 -15.86 -11.76 -5.13
C PRO A 142 -16.16 -11.94 -3.64
N ARG A 143 -16.71 -13.11 -3.26
CA ARG A 143 -16.91 -13.45 -1.84
C ARG A 143 -15.61 -13.39 -1.05
N GLU A 144 -14.53 -13.95 -1.61
CA GLU A 144 -13.18 -13.92 -1.04
C GLU A 144 -12.75 -12.50 -0.64
N THR A 145 -12.99 -11.51 -1.50
CA THR A 145 -12.65 -10.11 -1.23
C THR A 145 -13.54 -9.47 -0.17
N ARG A 146 -14.84 -9.81 -0.13
CA ARG A 146 -15.73 -9.34 0.94
C ARG A 146 -15.32 -9.90 2.31
N ASP A 147 -14.98 -11.19 2.35
CA ASP A 147 -14.45 -11.84 3.55
C ASP A 147 -13.10 -11.23 3.95
N TYR A 148 -12.25 -10.87 2.98
CA TYR A 148 -10.99 -10.17 3.22
C TYR A 148 -11.22 -8.82 3.89
N LEU A 149 -12.13 -7.99 3.34
CA LEU A 149 -12.48 -6.70 3.91
C LEU A 149 -12.96 -6.80 5.36
N ALA A 150 -13.78 -7.80 5.68
CA ALA A 150 -14.23 -8.04 7.04
C ALA A 150 -13.06 -8.31 8.01
N ARG A 151 -12.02 -9.03 7.56
CA ARG A 151 -10.82 -9.31 8.37
C ARG A 151 -9.91 -8.09 8.55
N VAL A 152 -9.70 -7.30 7.49
CA VAL A 152 -8.70 -6.22 7.50
C VAL A 152 -9.24 -4.84 7.83
N SER A 153 -10.53 -4.58 7.67
CA SER A 153 -11.11 -3.25 7.96
C SER A 153 -11.71 -3.19 9.37
N GLY A 154 -12.10 -4.33 9.95
CA GLY A 154 -12.70 -4.39 11.29
C GLY A 154 -11.75 -4.08 12.45
N THR A 155 -10.44 -3.98 12.18
CA THR A 155 -9.41 -3.67 13.17
C THR A 155 -8.70 -2.32 12.92
N SER A 156 -9.06 -1.60 11.86
CA SER A 156 -8.36 -0.37 11.48
C SER A 156 -9.14 0.88 11.85
N THR A 157 -8.54 1.77 12.64
CA THR A 157 -8.93 3.18 12.65
C THR A 157 -8.53 3.79 11.30
N ALA A 158 -9.44 4.51 10.65
CA ALA A 158 -9.10 5.30 9.46
C ALA A 158 -8.02 6.34 9.84
N PRO A 159 -7.03 6.62 8.97
CA PRO A 159 -6.08 7.68 9.22
C PRO A 159 -6.84 9.01 9.34
N PRO A 160 -6.38 9.92 10.22
CA PRO A 160 -6.94 11.27 10.25
C PRO A 160 -6.82 11.88 8.84
N PRO A 161 -7.79 12.70 8.41
CA PRO A 161 -7.72 13.35 7.11
C PRO A 161 -6.39 14.10 7.02
N ALA A 162 -5.66 13.90 5.92
CA ALA A 162 -4.46 14.67 5.65
C ALA A 162 -4.83 16.16 5.72
N ARG A 163 -4.22 16.91 6.65
CA ARG A 163 -4.33 18.37 6.67
C ARG A 163 -3.88 18.87 5.29
N GLN A 164 -4.80 19.36 4.49
CA GLN A 164 -4.44 20.11 3.29
C GLN A 164 -3.56 21.28 3.76
N PRO A 165 -2.38 21.52 3.16
CA PRO A 165 -1.65 22.73 3.45
C PRO A 165 -2.58 23.89 3.08
N SER A 166 -2.95 24.70 4.07
CA SER A 166 -3.64 25.96 3.85
C SER A 166 -2.84 26.75 2.83
N SER A 167 -3.45 27.05 1.69
CA SER A 167 -2.85 27.96 0.69
C SER A 167 -2.40 29.22 1.42
N PRO A 168 -1.15 29.70 1.25
CA PRO A 168 -0.80 30.98 1.82
C PRO A 168 -1.69 32.03 1.14
N LEU A 169 -2.49 32.72 1.95
CA LEU A 169 -3.26 33.87 1.53
C LEU A 169 -2.26 34.91 1.00
N PHE A 170 -2.33 35.23 -0.29
CA PHE A 170 -1.65 36.39 -0.85
C PHE A 170 -2.18 37.64 -0.13
N PHE A 171 -1.36 38.21 0.75
CA PHE A 171 -1.59 39.57 1.24
C PHE A 171 -1.32 40.53 0.07
N THR A 172 -2.38 41.07 -0.52
CA THR A 172 -2.27 42.26 -1.36
C THR A 172 -2.29 43.47 -0.42
N LEU A 173 -1.11 44.04 -0.15
CA LEU A 173 -1.04 45.35 0.49
C LEU A 173 -1.20 46.40 -0.62
N GLY A 174 -2.42 46.91 -0.79
CA GLY A 174 -2.63 48.15 -1.53
C GLY A 174 -2.26 49.33 -0.63
N HIS A 175 -1.40 50.23 -1.10
CA HIS A 175 -1.45 51.66 -0.79
C HIS A 175 -0.92 52.49 -1.96
N ALA A 176 -1.55 53.64 -2.13
CA ALA A 176 -1.69 54.41 -3.37
C ALA A 176 -0.56 55.40 -3.67
N ASN A 177 -0.64 55.94 -4.90
CA ASN A 177 -0.06 57.17 -5.45
C ASN A 177 1.43 57.16 -5.81
N ASP A 178 1.69 56.96 -7.10
CA ASP A 178 2.40 57.95 -7.93
C ASP A 178 2.19 57.62 -9.42
N ALA A 179 1.66 58.59 -10.18
CA ALA A 179 1.73 58.59 -11.65
C ALA A 179 3.02 59.33 -12.06
N PRO A 180 3.68 58.96 -13.17
CA PRO A 180 3.37 59.69 -14.40
C PRO A 180 3.49 58.90 -15.74
N ILE A 181 2.63 59.30 -16.69
CA ILE A 181 2.89 59.72 -18.10
C ILE A 181 3.69 58.81 -19.08
N PHE A 182 3.02 58.48 -20.21
CA PHE A 182 3.46 58.17 -21.61
C PHE A 182 4.57 57.11 -21.83
N VAL A 183 4.52 56.20 -22.81
CA VAL A 183 4.33 56.37 -24.26
C VAL A 183 3.82 55.05 -24.85
N ARG A 184 2.85 55.13 -25.75
CA ARG A 184 2.37 54.03 -26.58
C ARG A 184 3.29 53.88 -27.81
N ARG A 185 3.95 52.74 -28.03
CA ARG A 185 4.45 52.35 -29.37
C ARG A 185 3.81 51.03 -29.82
N ARG A 186 3.31 51.08 -31.05
CA ARG A 186 2.69 50.02 -31.85
C ARG A 186 3.72 49.00 -32.37
N PRO A 187 3.26 47.83 -32.85
CA PRO A 187 4.12 46.69 -33.22
C PRO A 187 4.81 46.91 -34.57
N ALA A 188 5.94 46.23 -34.76
CA ALA A 188 6.59 46.11 -36.06
C ALA A 188 6.08 44.84 -36.77
N GLU A 189 5.40 45.04 -37.88
CA GLU A 189 5.17 44.06 -38.95
C GLU A 189 6.05 44.50 -40.12
N VAL A 190 6.98 43.66 -40.59
CA VAL A 190 7.52 43.76 -41.95
C VAL A 190 7.72 42.36 -42.52
N ALA A 191 7.23 42.24 -43.75
CA ALA A 191 6.96 41.06 -44.53
C ALA A 191 8.16 40.42 -45.24
N SER A 192 7.89 39.17 -45.63
CA SER A 192 8.43 38.39 -46.75
C SER A 192 8.63 39.19 -48.05
N ARG A 193 9.77 38.99 -48.74
CA ARG A 193 9.82 38.82 -50.21
C ARG A 193 11.17 38.32 -50.77
N ALA A 194 11.06 37.36 -51.71
CA ALA A 194 11.88 37.04 -52.90
C ALA A 194 13.37 36.63 -52.72
N ASP A 195 13.83 35.46 -53.17
CA ASP A 195 13.88 34.92 -54.55
C ASP A 195 14.91 35.63 -55.44
N GLN A 196 16.12 35.08 -55.57
CA GLN A 196 16.74 34.55 -56.80
C GLN A 196 18.28 34.35 -56.70
N PRO A 197 18.88 33.46 -57.55
CA PRO A 197 20.22 32.88 -57.39
C PRO A 197 21.30 33.65 -58.16
N GLU A 198 22.58 33.21 -58.06
CA GLU A 198 23.56 33.00 -59.17
C GLU A 198 24.97 32.64 -58.64
N HIS A 199 25.67 31.83 -59.44
CA HIS A 199 27.04 31.27 -59.40
C HIS A 199 27.28 29.89 -58.74
#